data_AF-A0AAF0D2C2-F1
#
_entry.id   AF-A0AAF0D2C2-F1
#
_cell.length_a   1.000
_cell.length_b   1.000
_cell.length_c   1.000
_cell.angle_alpha   90.00
_cell.angle_beta   90.00
_cell.angle_gamma   90.00
#
_symmetry.space_group_name_H-M   'P 1'
#
loop_
_entity.id
_entity.type
_entity.pdbx_description
1 polymer ?
#
loop_
_entity_poly.entity_id
_entity_poly.type
_entity_poly.pdbx_seq_one_letter_code
_entity_poly.pdbx_strand_id
1 'polypeptide(L)'
;MGFFKKYVYTIHSNDASPMLPLIDVAKTYGSPFICTPVPLRVDKIINGDLTTFILPDRNISIKMSGETYSLHILNLISEVIRLLSNWSKNIVKSRFNKELPSDRLISWLNKTLKAKLLAPTLSEDAGAFLNNYFETVLSSYFKGESIFEQVKSYLNNIINRCRSRIAHNTIIVSVKGEYVEYNILDETISEEEYLNPDIKGSTIPVDVYFDNRLKTMSFRPFLIYQDLLETAKYTLQTLREVELISPENLIDKRIITVNVEELNESVDYSNLSTLIDKIPSLIGEG
;
A
#
# COMPACT_ATOMS: atom_id res chain seq x y z
N MET A 1 3.83 -28.02 -6.20
CA MET A 1 4.92 -27.22 -5.58
C MET A 1 5.86 -26.53 -6.59
N GLY A 2 5.83 -26.86 -7.90
CA GLY A 2 6.73 -26.25 -8.91
C GLY A 2 6.21 -24.99 -9.64
N PHE A 3 4.91 -24.68 -9.56
CA PHE A 3 4.32 -23.55 -10.30
C PHE A 3 4.53 -22.18 -9.61
N PHE A 4 4.51 -22.14 -8.27
CA PHE A 4 4.58 -20.89 -7.49
C PHE A 4 5.99 -20.33 -7.28
N LYS A 5 7.03 -21.16 -7.34
CA LYS A 5 8.43 -20.68 -7.31
C LYS A 5 8.75 -19.76 -8.49
N LYS A 6 7.99 -19.84 -9.58
CA LYS A 6 8.21 -19.00 -10.77
C LYS A 6 7.65 -17.58 -10.58
N TYR A 7 6.52 -17.43 -9.87
CA TYR A 7 5.82 -16.15 -9.74
C TYR A 7 6.41 -15.26 -8.63
N VAL A 8 6.70 -15.83 -7.45
CA VAL A 8 7.32 -15.10 -6.33
C VAL A 8 8.78 -14.68 -6.64
N TYR A 9 9.44 -15.33 -7.61
CA TYR A 9 10.82 -15.01 -8.02
C TYR A 9 10.95 -14.26 -9.35
N THR A 10 9.87 -13.96 -10.07
CA THR A 10 9.91 -12.93 -11.13
C THR A 10 9.78 -11.52 -10.55
N ILE A 11 10.55 -11.25 -9.49
CA ILE A 11 11.22 -9.96 -9.44
C ILE A 11 12.17 -10.01 -10.63
N HIS A 12 11.73 -9.47 -11.78
CA HIS A 12 12.52 -9.44 -13.00
C HIS A 12 13.94 -9.04 -12.61
N SER A 13 14.93 -9.82 -13.04
CA SER A 13 16.33 -9.72 -12.62
C SER A 13 16.98 -8.35 -12.89
N ASN A 14 16.27 -7.41 -13.51
CA ASN A 14 16.65 -6.02 -13.77
C ASN A 14 15.66 -4.96 -13.19
N ASP A 15 14.55 -5.37 -12.58
CA ASP A 15 13.55 -4.50 -11.94
C ASP A 15 13.41 -4.89 -10.46
N ALA A 16 14.05 -4.11 -9.60
CA ALA A 16 13.89 -4.21 -8.15
C ALA A 16 12.59 -3.51 -7.70
N SER A 17 11.48 -3.79 -8.41
CA SER A 17 10.21 -3.07 -8.37
C SER A 17 9.09 -3.79 -7.62
N PRO A 18 9.21 -4.09 -6.31
CA PRO A 18 8.06 -4.60 -5.59
C PRO A 18 7.11 -3.44 -5.24
N MET A 19 5.83 -3.56 -5.58
CA MET A 19 4.85 -3.18 -4.57
C MET A 19 5.18 -4.06 -3.37
N LEU A 20 5.61 -3.44 -2.28
CA LEU A 20 5.93 -4.17 -1.06
C LEU A 20 4.65 -4.30 -0.28
N PRO A 21 3.95 -5.44 -0.37
CA PRO A 21 3.06 -5.75 0.70
C PRO A 21 3.90 -5.84 1.97
N LEU A 22 3.44 -5.16 3.02
CA LEU A 22 4.05 -5.20 4.36
C LEU A 22 4.20 -6.63 4.92
N ILE A 23 3.63 -7.60 4.22
CA ILE A 23 3.64 -9.05 4.43
C ILE A 23 5.04 -9.64 4.26
N ASP A 24 5.75 -9.28 3.19
CA ASP A 24 7.15 -9.74 2.99
C ASP A 24 8.11 -9.09 4.00
N VAL A 25 7.77 -7.89 4.44
CA VAL A 25 8.48 -7.18 5.51
C VAL A 25 8.26 -7.86 6.86
N ALA A 26 7.02 -8.25 7.18
CA ALA A 26 6.66 -8.89 8.43
C ALA A 26 7.34 -10.26 8.62
N LYS A 27 7.25 -11.15 7.63
CA LYS A 27 7.83 -12.52 7.70
C LYS A 27 9.36 -12.50 7.87
N THR A 28 10.03 -11.52 7.27
CA THR A 28 11.50 -11.45 7.26
C THR A 28 12.06 -10.83 8.55
N TYR A 29 11.32 -9.96 9.24
CA TYR A 29 11.84 -9.21 10.40
C TYR A 29 11.12 -9.47 11.72
N GLY A 30 10.27 -10.51 11.79
CA GLY A 30 9.53 -10.84 13.02
C GLY A 30 8.64 -9.69 13.49
N SER A 31 8.23 -8.82 12.57
CA SER A 31 7.25 -7.79 12.88
C SER A 31 5.88 -8.42 12.73
N PRO A 32 4.98 -8.24 13.69
CA PRO A 32 3.63 -8.72 13.52
C PRO A 32 3.04 -8.08 12.26
N PHE A 33 2.21 -8.86 11.56
CA PHE A 33 1.70 -8.59 10.23
C PHE A 33 0.81 -7.35 10.15
N ILE A 34 1.25 -6.33 9.39
CA ILE A 34 0.37 -5.25 8.91
C ILE A 34 -0.17 -5.69 7.54
N CYS A 35 -1.44 -6.09 7.47
CA CYS A 35 -2.14 -6.22 6.19
C CYS A 35 -2.72 -4.86 5.79
N THR A 36 -1.90 -3.81 5.72
CA THR A 36 -2.39 -2.52 5.21
C THR A 36 -2.01 -2.41 3.75
N PRO A 37 -3.00 -2.26 2.86
CA PRO A 37 -2.76 -2.06 1.44
C PRO A 37 -2.67 -0.56 1.25
N VAL A 38 -1.72 0.11 1.91
CA VAL A 38 -1.37 1.45 1.43
C VAL A 38 -0.73 1.17 0.07
N PRO A 39 -1.41 1.42 -1.07
CA PRO A 39 -0.89 1.01 -2.35
C PRO A 39 0.29 1.93 -2.65
N LEU A 40 1.48 1.43 -2.35
CA LEU A 40 2.75 2.05 -2.70
C LEU A 40 3.46 1.05 -3.60
N ARG A 41 3.44 1.32 -4.91
CA ARG A 41 4.30 0.59 -5.83
C ARG A 41 5.67 1.23 -5.83
N VAL A 42 6.66 0.47 -5.38
CA VAL A 42 8.03 0.93 -5.30
C VAL A 42 8.80 0.31 -6.44
N ASP A 43 9.01 1.06 -7.53
CA ASP A 43 9.74 0.51 -8.67
C ASP A 43 11.26 0.41 -8.38
N LYS A 44 11.97 1.48 -7.99
CA LYS A 44 13.40 1.35 -7.65
C LYS A 44 13.84 2.34 -6.57
N ILE A 45 13.96 1.87 -5.33
CA ILE A 45 14.58 2.66 -4.23
C ILE A 45 16.04 2.99 -4.58
N ILE A 46 16.76 2.03 -5.17
CA ILE A 46 18.21 2.13 -5.42
C ILE A 46 18.55 3.25 -6.42
N ASN A 47 17.66 3.51 -7.38
CA ASN A 47 17.83 4.57 -8.37
C ASN A 47 17.24 5.91 -7.91
N GLY A 48 16.51 5.93 -6.79
CA GLY A 48 15.83 7.11 -6.29
C GLY A 48 14.71 7.60 -7.22
N ASP A 49 14.13 6.66 -7.99
CA ASP A 49 13.02 6.91 -8.89
C ASP A 49 11.79 7.35 -8.08
N LEU A 50 11.03 8.29 -8.64
CA LEU A 50 9.87 8.87 -7.95
C LEU A 50 8.79 7.79 -7.77
N THR A 51 8.41 7.55 -6.52
CA THR A 51 7.25 6.75 -6.15
C THR A 51 6.26 7.66 -5.44
N THR A 52 5.00 7.23 -5.32
CA THR A 52 3.96 8.02 -4.65
C THR A 52 3.08 7.09 -3.84
N PHE A 53 2.74 7.48 -2.63
CA PHE A 53 1.67 6.82 -1.88
C PHE A 53 0.35 7.07 -2.60
N ILE A 54 -0.45 6.02 -2.75
CA ILE A 54 -1.88 6.16 -3.05
C ILE A 54 -2.59 6.30 -1.70
N LEU A 55 -3.25 7.43 -1.49
CA LEU A 55 -3.82 7.82 -0.21
C LEU A 55 -5.34 7.80 -0.31
N PRO A 56 -6.06 7.46 0.78
CA PRO A 56 -7.51 7.50 0.77
C PRO A 56 -8.03 8.93 0.56
N ASP A 57 -9.14 9.07 -0.13
CA ASP A 57 -9.79 10.36 -0.41
C ASP A 57 -10.55 10.93 0.80
N ARG A 58 -10.82 10.09 1.80
CA ARG A 58 -11.57 10.43 3.01
C ARG A 58 -10.94 9.86 4.27
N ASN A 59 -11.26 10.48 5.40
CA ASN A 59 -10.91 9.95 6.71
C ASN A 59 -11.62 8.62 6.94
N ILE A 60 -10.97 7.73 7.68
CA ILE A 60 -11.48 6.38 7.94
C ILE A 60 -11.82 6.30 9.42
N SER A 61 -13.11 6.17 9.73
CA SER A 61 -13.63 6.05 11.09
C SER A 61 -14.74 5.01 11.15
N ILE A 62 -14.82 4.28 12.27
CA ILE A 62 -15.81 3.23 12.50
C ILE A 62 -16.42 3.45 13.89
N LYS A 63 -17.74 3.38 13.97
CA LYS A 63 -18.46 3.35 15.25
C LYS A 63 -18.60 1.91 15.74
N MET A 64 -18.15 1.64 16.96
CA MET A 64 -18.34 0.34 17.59
C MET A 64 -18.45 0.47 19.10
N SER A 65 -19.35 -0.30 19.71
CA SER A 65 -19.58 -0.29 21.17
C SER A 65 -19.88 1.11 21.74
N GLY A 66 -20.46 2.01 20.95
CA GLY A 66 -20.78 3.38 21.36
C GLY A 66 -19.63 4.38 21.23
N GLU A 67 -18.44 3.96 20.82
CA GLU A 67 -17.29 4.82 20.59
C GLU A 67 -16.99 4.97 19.09
N THR A 68 -16.31 6.06 18.71
CA THR A 68 -15.80 6.25 17.34
C THR A 68 -14.30 5.99 17.33
N TYR A 69 -13.87 5.00 16.55
CA TYR A 69 -12.46 4.71 16.32
C TYR A 69 -12.07 5.33 14.98
N SER A 70 -10.95 6.04 14.93
CA SER A 70 -10.44 6.66 13.70
C SER A 70 -9.04 6.14 13.37
N LEU A 71 -8.77 5.97 12.08
CA LEU A 71 -7.45 5.60 11.57
C LEU A 71 -6.60 6.87 11.33
N HIS A 72 -5.51 7.00 12.06
CA HIS A 72 -4.58 8.11 11.94
C HIS A 72 -3.55 7.83 10.82
N ILE A 73 -3.90 8.22 9.58
CA ILE A 73 -3.15 7.89 8.36
C ILE A 73 -1.67 8.30 8.45
N LEU A 74 -1.33 9.44 9.05
CA LEU A 74 0.08 9.86 9.19
C LEU A 74 0.90 8.91 10.07
N ASN A 75 0.28 8.35 11.12
CA ASN A 75 0.96 7.41 12.01
C ASN A 75 1.10 6.05 11.32
N LEU A 76 0.09 5.64 10.55
CA LEU A 76 0.18 4.46 9.69
C LEU A 76 1.33 4.60 8.69
N ILE A 77 1.41 5.72 7.96
CA ILE A 77 2.47 5.96 6.98
C ILE A 77 3.85 5.99 7.64
N SER A 78 3.97 6.58 8.82
CA SER A 78 5.23 6.57 9.60
C SER A 78 5.70 5.14 9.89
N GLU A 79 4.77 4.27 10.28
CA GLU A 79 5.06 2.86 10.54
C GLU A 79 5.42 2.11 9.25
N VAL A 80 4.72 2.38 8.15
CA VAL A 80 5.05 1.84 6.83
C VAL A 80 6.46 2.25 6.40
N ILE A 81 6.83 3.52 6.58
CA ILE A 81 8.16 4.03 6.26
C ILE A 81 9.23 3.30 7.07
N ARG A 82 9.03 3.14 8.39
CA ARG A 82 9.94 2.43 9.28
C ARG A 82 10.17 0.98 8.80
N LEU A 83 9.08 0.26 8.52
CA LEU A 83 9.12 -1.13 8.06
C LEU A 83 9.80 -1.26 6.69
N LEU A 84 9.40 -0.43 5.74
CA LEU A 84 9.95 -0.39 4.39
C LEU A 84 11.44 -0.09 4.38
N SER A 85 11.86 0.84 5.23
CA SER A 85 13.27 1.23 5.41
C SER A 85 14.12 0.07 5.90
N ASN A 86 13.66 -0.63 6.95
CA ASN A 86 14.34 -1.80 7.49
C ASN A 86 14.43 -2.93 6.46
N TRP A 87 13.33 -3.19 5.74
CA TRP A 87 13.32 -4.19 4.68
C TRP A 87 14.31 -3.86 3.56
N SER A 88 14.34 -2.60 3.14
CA SER A 88 15.19 -2.15 2.02
C SER A 88 16.67 -2.33 2.34
N LYS A 89 17.09 -1.90 3.55
CA LYS A 89 18.47 -2.08 4.03
C LYS A 89 18.89 -3.55 4.00
N ASN A 90 18.02 -4.43 4.49
CA ASN A 90 18.32 -5.86 4.62
C ASN A 90 18.27 -6.63 3.30
N ILE A 91 17.35 -6.30 2.38
CA ILE A 91 17.32 -6.91 1.04
C ILE A 91 18.50 -6.47 0.19
N VAL A 92 18.91 -5.20 0.27
CA VAL A 92 20.12 -4.73 -0.43
C VAL A 92 21.36 -5.46 0.10
N LYS A 93 21.45 -5.63 1.43
CA LYS A 93 22.52 -6.39 2.07
C LYS A 93 22.53 -7.85 1.63
N SER A 94 21.39 -8.53 1.65
CA SER A 94 21.33 -9.96 1.30
C SER A 94 21.59 -10.23 -0.17
N ARG A 95 21.10 -9.38 -1.08
CA ARG A 95 21.24 -9.60 -2.54
C ARG A 95 22.55 -9.10 -3.12
N PHE A 96 23.05 -7.97 -2.64
CA PHE A 96 24.20 -7.30 -3.26
C PHE A 96 25.44 -7.31 -2.36
N ASN A 97 25.33 -7.82 -1.13
CA ASN A 97 26.39 -7.75 -0.12
C ASN A 97 26.89 -6.31 0.09
N LYS A 98 25.96 -5.35 0.08
CA LYS A 98 26.21 -3.91 0.25
C LYS A 98 25.20 -3.32 1.21
N GLU A 99 25.60 -2.27 1.92
CA GLU A 99 24.65 -1.49 2.72
C GLU A 99 23.92 -0.49 1.84
N LEU A 100 22.64 -0.25 2.13
CA LEU A 100 21.87 0.84 1.53
C LEU A 100 22.17 2.12 2.33
N PRO A 101 22.85 3.11 1.74
CA PRO A 101 23.16 4.35 2.45
C PRO A 101 21.90 5.09 2.90
N SER A 102 21.87 5.55 4.15
CA SER A 102 20.70 6.21 4.75
C SER A 102 20.34 7.52 4.05
N ASP A 103 21.32 8.26 3.52
CA ASP A 103 21.13 9.46 2.71
C ASP A 103 20.31 9.18 1.44
N ARG A 104 20.55 8.04 0.77
CA ARG A 104 19.75 7.62 -0.40
C ARG A 104 18.31 7.30 -0.02
N LEU A 105 18.12 6.59 1.10
CA LEU A 105 16.80 6.24 1.60
C LEU A 105 16.00 7.49 2.01
N ILE A 106 16.64 8.40 2.75
CA ILE A 106 16.06 9.70 3.12
C ILE A 106 15.70 10.50 1.87
N SER A 107 16.64 10.61 0.91
CA SER A 107 16.38 11.35 -0.33
C SER A 107 15.21 10.76 -1.12
N TRP A 108 15.09 9.43 -1.18
CA TRP A 108 13.99 8.77 -1.87
C TRP A 108 12.66 9.01 -1.14
N LEU A 109 12.59 8.77 0.18
CA LEU A 109 11.39 9.02 1.00
C LEU A 109 10.93 10.49 0.91
N ASN A 110 11.87 11.44 0.91
CA ASN A 110 11.58 12.85 0.75
C ASN A 110 10.90 13.17 -0.59
N LYS A 111 11.34 12.52 -1.68
CA LYS A 111 10.68 12.69 -2.97
C LYS A 111 9.29 12.05 -2.95
N THR A 112 9.17 10.86 -2.39
CA THR A 112 7.90 10.12 -2.31
C THR A 112 6.84 10.86 -1.50
N LEU A 113 7.20 11.45 -0.35
CA LEU A 113 6.28 12.21 0.50
C LEU A 113 5.85 13.56 -0.09
N LYS A 114 6.64 14.11 -1.03
CA LYS A 114 6.31 15.33 -1.76
C LYS A 114 5.49 15.08 -3.03
N ALA A 115 5.33 13.82 -3.42
CA ALA A 115 4.56 13.42 -4.58
C ALA A 115 3.12 13.13 -4.20
N LYS A 116 2.17 13.58 -5.01
CA LYS A 116 0.76 13.23 -4.92
C LYS A 116 0.23 12.87 -6.31
N LEU A 117 -0.08 11.59 -6.49
CA LEU A 117 -0.79 11.09 -7.66
C LEU A 117 -2.25 11.59 -7.67
N LEU A 118 -2.72 12.11 -8.80
CA LEU A 118 -4.12 12.50 -8.97
C LEU A 118 -4.89 11.40 -9.69
N ALA A 119 -5.23 10.34 -8.96
CA ALA A 119 -6.04 9.23 -9.44
C ALA A 119 -7.20 8.96 -8.45
N PRO A 120 -8.37 9.62 -8.63
CA PRO A 120 -9.51 9.48 -7.72
C PRO A 120 -9.94 8.03 -7.51
N THR A 121 -10.02 7.23 -8.57
CA THR A 121 -10.41 5.81 -8.46
C THR A 121 -9.46 5.01 -7.58
N LEU A 122 -8.15 5.25 -7.67
CA LEU A 122 -7.17 4.57 -6.81
C LEU A 122 -7.25 5.06 -5.36
N SER A 123 -7.56 6.34 -5.16
CA SER A 123 -7.75 6.91 -3.82
C SER A 123 -8.99 6.33 -3.14
N GLU A 124 -10.09 6.19 -3.88
CA GLU A 124 -11.31 5.51 -3.45
C GLU A 124 -11.03 4.03 -3.09
N ASP A 125 -10.31 3.32 -3.97
CA ASP A 125 -9.92 1.92 -3.74
C ASP A 125 -9.05 1.79 -2.48
N ALA A 126 -8.05 2.67 -2.29
CA ALA A 126 -7.23 2.70 -1.09
C ALA A 126 -8.06 2.93 0.18
N GLY A 127 -9.04 3.85 0.12
CA GLY A 127 -9.98 4.09 1.22
C GLY A 127 -10.83 2.86 1.55
N ALA A 128 -11.38 2.19 0.53
CA ALA A 128 -12.14 0.96 0.73
C ALA A 128 -11.30 -0.14 1.37
N PHE A 129 -10.07 -0.33 0.90
CA PHE A 129 -9.19 -1.36 1.44
C PHE A 129 -8.75 -1.07 2.88
N LEU A 130 -8.39 0.17 3.19
CA LEU A 130 -8.02 0.57 4.55
C LEU A 130 -9.20 0.51 5.51
N ASN A 131 -10.42 0.87 5.06
CA ASN A 131 -11.63 0.72 5.86
C ASN A 131 -11.88 -0.76 6.20
N ASN A 132 -11.79 -1.65 5.23
CA ASN A 132 -12.01 -3.08 5.46
C ASN A 132 -10.95 -3.70 6.38
N TYR A 133 -9.69 -3.25 6.27
CA TYR A 133 -8.64 -3.61 7.22
C TYR A 133 -8.99 -3.14 8.63
N PHE A 134 -9.43 -1.90 8.76
CA PHE A 134 -9.74 -1.31 10.06
C PHE A 134 -10.94 -2.00 10.72
N GLU A 135 -12.00 -2.30 9.97
CA GLU A 135 -13.15 -3.10 10.42
C GLU A 135 -12.75 -4.49 10.89
N THR A 136 -11.83 -5.13 10.18
CA THR A 136 -11.31 -6.48 10.48
C THR A 136 -10.55 -6.49 11.80
N VAL A 137 -9.61 -5.57 11.97
CA VAL A 137 -8.82 -5.41 13.20
C VAL A 137 -9.74 -5.15 14.38
N LEU A 138 -10.63 -4.16 14.27
CA LEU A 138 -11.53 -3.78 15.35
C LEU A 138 -12.52 -4.90 15.69
N SER A 139 -13.16 -5.53 14.70
CA SER A 139 -14.11 -6.63 14.97
C SER A 139 -13.44 -7.80 15.68
N SER A 140 -12.21 -8.16 15.29
CA SER A 140 -11.46 -9.23 15.98
C SER A 140 -11.17 -8.88 17.44
N TYR A 141 -10.85 -7.62 17.75
CA TYR A 141 -10.57 -7.18 19.11
C TYR A 141 -11.82 -7.22 20.00
N PHE A 142 -12.92 -6.61 19.53
CA PHE A 142 -14.08 -6.36 20.37
C PHE A 142 -15.08 -7.51 20.41
N LYS A 143 -15.19 -8.29 19.33
CA LYS A 143 -16.16 -9.39 19.24
C LYS A 143 -15.56 -10.74 19.63
N GLY A 144 -14.25 -10.81 19.89
CA GLY A 144 -13.53 -12.05 20.16
C GLY A 144 -13.56 -13.03 18.98
N GLU A 145 -13.83 -12.54 17.77
CA GLU A 145 -13.84 -13.33 16.56
C GLU A 145 -12.41 -13.74 16.19
N SER A 146 -12.27 -14.90 15.54
CA SER A 146 -10.96 -15.37 15.07
C SER A 146 -10.35 -14.34 14.10
N ILE A 147 -9.27 -13.69 14.53
CA ILE A 147 -8.48 -12.79 13.68
C ILE A 147 -8.08 -13.45 12.37
N PHE A 148 -7.83 -14.77 12.37
CA PHE A 148 -7.49 -15.53 11.17
C PHE A 148 -8.64 -15.51 10.14
N GLU A 149 -9.87 -15.79 10.57
CA GLU A 149 -11.04 -15.77 9.67
C GLU A 149 -11.37 -14.35 9.22
N GLN A 150 -11.17 -13.35 10.08
CA GLN A 150 -11.35 -11.96 9.69
C GLN A 150 -10.33 -11.49 8.67
N VAL A 151 -9.04 -11.80 8.86
CA VAL A 151 -8.00 -11.50 7.86
C VAL A 151 -8.26 -12.23 6.55
N LYS A 152 -8.72 -13.49 6.59
CA LYS A 152 -9.12 -14.23 5.39
C LYS A 152 -10.28 -13.55 4.65
N SER A 153 -11.29 -13.09 5.38
CA SER A 153 -12.42 -12.31 4.82
C SER A 153 -11.92 -11.04 4.14
N TYR A 154 -11.07 -10.28 4.84
CA TYR A 154 -10.43 -9.08 4.33
C TYR A 154 -9.66 -9.29 3.03
N LEU A 155 -8.82 -10.34 2.97
CA LEU A 155 -8.05 -10.67 1.77
C LEU A 155 -8.96 -11.03 0.58
N ASN A 156 -10.05 -11.76 0.84
CA ASN A 156 -11.05 -12.04 -0.19
C ASN A 156 -11.75 -10.77 -0.69
N ASN A 157 -12.01 -9.79 0.18
CA ASN A 157 -12.57 -8.50 -0.22
C ASN A 157 -11.62 -7.71 -1.13
N ILE A 158 -10.31 -7.69 -0.82
CA ILE A 158 -9.30 -7.10 -1.72
C ILE A 158 -9.36 -7.79 -3.08
N ILE A 159 -9.32 -9.13 -3.10
CA ILE A 159 -9.32 -9.91 -4.33
C ILE A 159 -10.55 -9.60 -5.17
N ASN A 160 -11.74 -9.61 -4.55
CA ASN A 160 -13.00 -9.36 -5.24
C ASN A 160 -13.06 -7.94 -5.81
N ARG A 161 -12.61 -6.94 -5.04
CA ARG A 161 -12.57 -5.55 -5.52
C ARG A 161 -11.59 -5.36 -6.66
N CYS A 162 -10.39 -5.93 -6.58
CA CYS A 162 -9.40 -5.87 -7.67
C CYS A 162 -9.93 -6.55 -8.94
N ARG A 163 -10.52 -7.76 -8.81
CA ARG A 163 -11.15 -8.46 -9.93
C ARG A 163 -12.26 -7.65 -10.57
N SER A 164 -13.14 -7.08 -9.75
CA SER A 164 -14.22 -6.22 -10.21
C SER A 164 -13.66 -5.02 -10.97
N ARG A 165 -12.63 -4.35 -10.45
CA ARG A 165 -12.03 -3.19 -11.09
C ARG A 165 -11.38 -3.53 -12.44
N ILE A 166 -10.63 -4.62 -12.51
CA ILE A 166 -10.04 -5.10 -13.77
C ILE A 166 -11.15 -5.49 -14.78
N ALA A 167 -12.23 -6.14 -14.32
CA ALA A 167 -13.34 -6.56 -15.19
C ALA A 167 -14.14 -5.37 -15.75
N HIS A 168 -14.35 -4.32 -14.97
CA HIS A 168 -14.93 -3.06 -15.47
C HIS A 168 -13.97 -2.33 -16.42
N ASN A 169 -12.67 -2.60 -16.29
CA ASN A 169 -11.60 -2.09 -17.13
C ASN A 169 -11.53 -0.57 -17.22
N THR A 170 -11.96 0.18 -16.20
CA THR A 170 -11.93 1.65 -16.22
C THR A 170 -11.29 2.24 -14.96
N ILE A 171 -10.60 3.37 -15.16
CA ILE A 171 -10.01 4.17 -14.10
C ILE A 171 -10.14 5.66 -14.43
N ILE A 172 -10.46 6.48 -13.44
CA ILE A 172 -10.48 7.94 -13.56
C ILE A 172 -9.16 8.49 -13.00
N VAL A 173 -8.51 9.34 -13.78
CA VAL A 173 -7.26 10.05 -13.43
C VAL A 173 -7.33 11.51 -13.85
N SER A 174 -6.49 12.36 -13.28
CA SER A 174 -6.33 13.74 -13.75
C SER A 174 -5.27 13.82 -14.85
N VAL A 175 -5.54 14.55 -15.92
CA VAL A 175 -4.61 14.83 -17.03
C VAL A 175 -4.74 16.30 -17.42
N LYS A 176 -3.65 17.05 -17.30
CA LYS A 176 -3.63 18.50 -17.54
C LYS A 176 -4.71 19.25 -16.74
N GLY A 177 -5.01 18.80 -15.52
CA GLY A 177 -5.99 19.40 -14.62
C GLY A 177 -7.44 18.95 -14.83
N GLU A 178 -7.73 18.11 -15.82
CA GLU A 178 -9.08 17.57 -16.07
C GLU A 178 -9.17 16.10 -15.66
N TYR A 179 -10.33 15.65 -15.16
CA TYR A 179 -10.56 14.24 -14.86
C TYR A 179 -11.03 13.49 -16.11
N VAL A 180 -10.29 12.46 -16.48
CA VAL A 180 -10.52 11.66 -17.70
C VAL A 180 -10.56 10.19 -17.31
N GLU A 181 -11.48 9.45 -17.93
CA GLU A 181 -11.58 8.00 -17.81
C GLU A 181 -10.68 7.32 -18.86
N TYR A 182 -9.93 6.33 -18.41
CA TYR A 182 -9.08 5.48 -19.24
C TYR A 182 -9.36 4.00 -18.99
N ASN A 183 -8.99 3.18 -19.97
CA ASN A 183 -8.94 1.74 -19.77
C ASN A 183 -7.71 1.34 -18.94
N ILE A 184 -7.87 0.32 -18.09
CA ILE A 184 -6.78 -0.25 -17.30
C ILE A 184 -5.96 -1.24 -18.15
N LEU A 185 -6.62 -1.93 -19.07
CA LEU A 185 -6.10 -2.91 -20.01
C LEU A 185 -6.44 -2.49 -21.45
N ASP A 186 -5.51 -2.73 -22.37
CA ASP A 186 -5.69 -2.45 -23.79
C ASP A 186 -6.70 -3.41 -24.44
N GLU A 187 -6.84 -4.61 -23.87
CA GLU A 187 -7.75 -5.67 -24.31
C GLU A 187 -8.38 -6.39 -23.11
N THR A 188 -9.55 -6.98 -23.32
CA THR A 188 -10.19 -7.81 -22.30
C THR A 188 -9.45 -9.15 -22.20
N ILE A 189 -9.02 -9.49 -20.99
CA ILE A 189 -8.34 -10.75 -20.67
C ILE A 189 -9.21 -11.59 -19.75
N SER A 190 -8.99 -12.90 -19.75
CA SER A 190 -9.68 -13.78 -18.80
C SER A 190 -9.16 -13.57 -17.37
N GLU A 191 -9.98 -13.93 -16.37
CA GLU A 191 -9.59 -13.78 -14.96
C GLU A 191 -8.35 -14.63 -14.59
N GLU A 192 -8.17 -15.75 -15.26
CA GLU A 192 -7.02 -16.65 -15.11
C GLU A 192 -5.72 -15.96 -15.53
N GLU A 193 -5.82 -15.00 -16.44
CA GLU A 193 -4.70 -14.22 -16.97
C GLU A 193 -4.35 -13.01 -16.12
N TYR A 194 -5.16 -12.60 -15.13
CA TYR A 194 -4.87 -11.40 -14.31
C TYR A 194 -3.51 -11.44 -13.60
N LEU A 195 -3.01 -12.64 -13.32
CA LEU A 195 -1.70 -12.83 -12.69
C LEU A 195 -0.59 -13.16 -13.68
N ASN A 196 -0.85 -13.13 -14.98
CA ASN A 196 0.16 -13.37 -15.99
C ASN A 196 1.15 -12.17 -16.02
N PRO A 197 2.45 -12.38 -15.74
CA PRO A 197 3.44 -11.30 -15.71
C PRO A 197 3.69 -10.66 -17.08
N ASP A 198 3.29 -11.33 -18.17
CA ASP A 198 3.45 -10.78 -19.52
C ASP A 198 2.41 -9.68 -19.82
N ILE A 199 1.35 -9.58 -19.01
CA ILE A 199 0.31 -8.57 -19.15
C ILE A 199 0.73 -7.30 -18.43
N LYS A 200 0.98 -6.25 -19.21
CA LYS A 200 1.47 -4.96 -18.70
C LYS A 200 0.35 -3.95 -18.43
N GLY A 201 -0.83 -4.18 -18.99
CA GLY A 201 -1.93 -3.23 -19.03
C GLY A 201 -1.61 -1.94 -19.81
N SER A 202 -2.60 -1.05 -19.85
CA SER A 202 -2.50 0.23 -20.56
C SER A 202 -1.50 1.16 -19.86
N THR A 203 -0.72 1.90 -20.65
CA THR A 203 0.10 3.01 -20.17
C THR A 203 -0.63 4.31 -20.40
N ILE A 204 -1.06 4.98 -19.31
CA ILE A 204 -1.90 6.18 -19.36
C ILE A 204 -1.17 7.39 -18.81
N PRO A 205 -1.46 8.61 -19.29
CA PRO A 205 -0.99 9.82 -18.65
C PRO A 205 -1.74 10.04 -17.32
N VAL A 206 -1.02 10.52 -16.30
CA VAL A 206 -1.60 10.93 -15.01
C VAL A 206 -0.84 12.12 -14.45
N ASP A 207 -1.57 13.06 -13.89
CA ASP A 207 -1.00 14.20 -13.21
C ASP A 207 -0.50 13.82 -11.81
N VAL A 208 0.71 14.29 -11.51
CA VAL A 208 1.39 14.15 -10.23
C VAL A 208 1.75 15.55 -9.76
N TYR A 209 1.27 15.94 -8.59
CA TYR A 209 1.81 17.10 -7.88
C TYR A 209 3.14 16.72 -7.24
N PHE A 210 4.20 17.45 -7.57
CA PHE A 210 5.51 17.28 -6.97
C PHE A 210 6.14 18.65 -6.74
N ASP A 211 6.47 18.96 -5.48
CA ASP A 211 7.12 20.23 -5.10
C ASP A 211 6.36 21.47 -5.63
N ASN A 212 5.03 21.49 -5.38
CA ASN A 212 4.09 22.53 -5.83
C ASN A 212 4.00 22.71 -7.36
N ARG A 213 4.43 21.71 -8.14
CA ARG A 213 4.33 21.72 -9.60
C ARG A 213 3.52 20.52 -10.07
N LEU A 214 2.57 20.76 -10.97
CA LEU A 214 1.84 19.71 -11.66
C LEU A 214 2.68 19.17 -12.81
N LYS A 215 2.84 17.86 -12.89
CA LYS A 215 3.50 17.17 -14.00
C LYS A 215 2.68 15.98 -14.45
N THR A 216 2.48 15.84 -15.75
CA THR A 216 1.87 14.63 -16.32
C THR A 216 2.96 13.57 -16.53
N MET A 217 2.74 12.38 -16.00
CA MET A 217 3.65 11.23 -16.07
C MET A 217 2.94 10.01 -16.65
N SER A 218 3.69 9.05 -17.18
CA SER A 218 3.14 7.77 -17.59
C SER A 218 2.91 6.86 -16.39
N PHE A 219 1.78 6.17 -16.36
CA PHE A 219 1.37 5.30 -15.27
C PHE A 219 0.67 4.05 -15.80
N ARG A 220 0.82 2.93 -15.08
CA ARG A 220 0.21 1.63 -15.43
C ARG A 220 -0.65 1.16 -14.26
N PRO A 221 -1.95 1.47 -14.26
CA PRO A 221 -2.86 1.14 -13.16
C PRO A 221 -2.99 -0.35 -12.92
N PHE A 222 -2.99 -1.15 -13.99
CA PHE A 222 -3.16 -2.60 -13.92
C PHE A 222 -2.19 -3.26 -12.95
N LEU A 223 -0.94 -2.78 -12.94
CA LEU A 223 0.12 -3.34 -12.10
C LEU A 223 -0.19 -3.17 -10.61
N ILE A 224 -0.90 -2.11 -10.19
CA ILE A 224 -1.35 -1.98 -8.79
C ILE A 224 -2.31 -3.11 -8.42
N TYR A 225 -3.30 -3.39 -9.27
CA TYR A 225 -4.31 -4.42 -9.00
C TYR A 225 -3.73 -5.83 -9.11
N GLN A 226 -2.82 -6.06 -10.07
CA GLN A 226 -2.10 -7.32 -10.21
C GLN A 226 -1.26 -7.60 -8.96
N ASP A 227 -0.47 -6.63 -8.50
CA ASP A 227 0.37 -6.76 -7.32
C ASP A 227 -0.49 -7.03 -6.05
N LEU A 228 -1.66 -6.37 -5.91
CA LEU A 228 -2.59 -6.60 -4.81
C LEU A 228 -3.21 -8.00 -4.85
N LEU A 229 -3.58 -8.48 -6.03
CA LEU A 229 -4.11 -9.83 -6.23
C LEU A 229 -3.08 -10.90 -5.89
N GLU A 230 -1.85 -10.75 -6.37
CA GLU A 230 -0.75 -11.67 -6.09
C GLU A 230 -0.49 -11.74 -4.59
N THR A 231 -0.31 -10.56 -3.98
CA THR A 231 -0.11 -10.40 -2.54
C THR A 231 -1.21 -11.10 -1.75
N ALA A 232 -2.47 -10.79 -2.04
CA ALA A 232 -3.58 -11.30 -1.25
C ALA A 232 -3.71 -12.82 -1.36
N LYS A 233 -3.49 -13.39 -2.55
CA LYS A 233 -3.50 -14.83 -2.75
C LYS A 233 -2.33 -15.53 -2.07
N TYR A 234 -1.12 -14.99 -2.16
CA TYR A 234 0.05 -15.54 -1.46
C TYR A 234 -0.20 -15.57 0.04
N THR A 235 -0.70 -14.46 0.57
CA THR A 235 -1.00 -14.30 1.98
C THR A 235 -2.03 -15.30 2.48
N LEU A 236 -3.11 -15.50 1.72
CA LEU A 236 -4.12 -16.52 2.07
C LEU A 236 -3.51 -17.92 2.19
N GLN A 237 -2.50 -18.24 1.37
CA GLN A 237 -1.80 -19.53 1.41
C GLN A 237 -0.87 -19.66 2.62
N THR A 238 -0.22 -18.56 3.03
CA THR A 238 0.74 -18.55 4.15
C THR A 238 0.16 -18.05 5.46
N LEU A 239 -1.13 -17.73 5.53
CA LEU A 239 -1.75 -17.06 6.69
C LEU A 239 -1.57 -17.83 8.01
N ARG A 240 -1.44 -19.16 7.94
CA ARG A 240 -1.22 -20.02 9.12
C ARG A 240 0.21 -19.97 9.66
N GLU A 241 1.14 -19.43 8.89
CA GLU A 241 2.57 -19.37 9.21
C GLU A 241 3.01 -17.99 9.72
N VAL A 242 2.08 -17.03 9.83
CA VAL A 242 2.38 -15.64 10.15
C VAL A 242 1.73 -15.21 11.47
N GLU A 243 2.45 -14.40 12.23
CA GLU A 243 1.95 -13.75 13.44
C GLU A 243 1.17 -12.48 13.07
N LEU A 244 -0.06 -12.36 13.55
CA LEU A 244 -0.95 -11.23 13.26
C LEU A 244 -0.76 -10.12 14.28
N ILE A 245 -0.80 -8.85 13.84
CA ILE A 245 -0.81 -7.70 14.76
C ILE A 245 -2.02 -7.77 15.67
N SER A 246 -1.77 -7.73 16.98
CA SER A 246 -2.83 -7.45 17.94
C SER A 246 -3.35 -6.02 17.70
N PRO A 247 -4.67 -5.82 17.67
CA PRO A 247 -5.27 -4.49 17.59
C PRO A 247 -4.74 -3.49 18.64
N GLU A 248 -4.34 -3.98 19.82
CA GLU A 248 -3.69 -3.23 20.90
C GLU A 248 -2.43 -2.50 20.42
N ASN A 249 -1.56 -3.19 19.66
CA ASN A 249 -0.34 -2.58 19.13
C ASN A 249 -0.63 -1.37 18.22
N LEU A 250 -1.78 -1.37 17.52
CA LEU A 250 -2.17 -0.26 16.66
C LEU A 250 -2.71 0.92 17.47
N ILE A 251 -3.36 0.64 18.61
CA ILE A 251 -3.81 1.65 19.57
C ILE A 251 -2.59 2.26 20.28
N ASP A 252 -1.66 1.44 20.75
CA ASP A 252 -0.43 1.89 21.43
C ASP A 252 0.42 2.79 20.54
N LYS A 253 0.54 2.43 19.25
CA LYS A 253 1.21 3.26 18.24
C LYS A 253 0.39 4.47 17.80
N ARG A 254 -0.81 4.67 18.34
CA ARG A 254 -1.77 5.71 17.96
C ARG A 254 -2.09 5.71 16.47
N ILE A 255 -1.99 4.55 15.83
CA ILE A 255 -2.48 4.35 14.45
C ILE A 255 -4.01 4.33 14.49
N ILE A 256 -4.58 3.77 15.56
CA ILE A 256 -6.00 3.85 15.86
C ILE A 256 -6.17 4.78 17.06
N THR A 257 -7.06 5.76 16.95
CA THR A 257 -7.42 6.67 18.04
C THR A 257 -8.90 6.56 18.36
N VAL A 258 -9.24 6.66 19.65
CA VAL A 258 -10.64 6.74 20.10
C VAL A 258 -11.03 8.20 20.18
N ASN A 259 -11.98 8.60 19.34
CA ASN A 259 -12.52 9.95 19.28
C ASN A 259 -13.97 9.96 19.78
N VAL A 260 -14.38 11.08 20.38
CA VAL A 260 -15.79 11.30 20.77
C VAL A 260 -16.64 11.74 19.57
N GLU A 261 -16.01 12.24 18.50
CA GLU A 261 -16.68 12.81 17.32
C GLU A 261 -16.20 12.15 16.01
N GLU A 262 -17.11 12.04 15.03
CA GLU A 262 -16.78 11.56 13.67
C GLU A 262 -15.96 12.60 12.90
N LEU A 263 -14.82 12.17 12.35
CA LEU A 263 -14.05 12.97 11.40
C LEU A 263 -14.70 12.88 10.01
N ASN A 264 -15.66 13.77 9.73
CA ASN A 264 -16.38 13.84 8.44
C ASN A 264 -15.68 14.73 7.39
N GLU A 265 -14.46 15.18 7.64
CA GLU A 265 -13.74 16.11 6.76
C GLU A 265 -12.89 15.38 5.71
N SER A 266 -12.63 16.06 4.59
CA SER A 266 -11.62 15.65 3.62
C SER A 266 -10.25 15.54 4.27
N VAL A 267 -9.44 14.55 3.89
CA VAL A 267 -8.11 14.38 4.51
C VAL A 267 -7.17 15.47 4.01
N ASP A 268 -6.70 16.32 4.93
CA ASP A 268 -5.61 17.23 4.63
C ASP A 268 -4.25 16.54 4.76
N TYR A 269 -3.68 16.21 3.60
CA TYR A 269 -2.36 15.61 3.49
C TYR A 269 -1.21 16.63 3.44
N SER A 270 -1.47 17.94 3.60
CA SER A 270 -0.43 18.97 3.68
C SER A 270 0.64 18.62 4.73
N ASN A 271 0.20 17.97 5.81
CA ASN A 271 1.04 17.52 6.91
C ASN A 271 1.88 16.27 6.61
N LEU A 272 1.74 15.58 5.47
CA LEU A 272 2.65 14.49 5.11
C LEU A 272 4.10 14.96 5.02
N SER A 273 4.28 16.21 4.57
CA SER A 273 5.60 16.86 4.52
C SER A 273 6.24 16.96 5.91
N THR A 274 5.47 17.01 7.01
CA THR A 274 6.02 17.04 8.37
C THR A 274 6.67 15.71 8.78
N LEU A 275 6.40 14.62 8.06
CA LEU A 275 7.10 13.35 8.28
C LEU A 275 8.56 13.42 7.81
N ILE A 276 8.91 14.34 6.91
CA ILE A 276 10.26 14.51 6.38
C ILE A 276 11.28 14.69 7.49
N ASP A 277 10.98 15.57 8.45
CA ASP A 277 11.88 15.86 9.57
C ASP A 277 12.01 14.68 10.54
N LYS A 278 11.05 13.76 10.51
CA LYS A 278 11.04 12.53 11.33
C LYS A 278 11.74 11.36 10.65
N ILE A 279 12.00 11.40 9.34
CA ILE A 279 12.57 10.27 8.60
C ILE A 279 13.85 9.73 9.26
N PRO A 280 14.86 10.55 9.64
CA PRO A 280 16.08 10.02 10.26
C PRO A 280 15.77 9.13 11.47
N SER A 281 14.93 9.62 12.38
CA SER A 281 14.50 8.85 13.56
C SER A 281 13.73 7.58 13.20
N LEU A 282 12.88 7.62 12.16
CA LEU A 282 12.09 6.47 11.71
C LEU A 282 12.96 5.37 11.07
N ILE A 283 14.13 5.71 10.55
CA ILE A 283 15.05 4.75 9.92
C ILE A 283 16.22 4.32 10.82
N GLY A 284 16.19 4.73 12.10
CA GLY A 284 17.19 4.40 13.12
C GLY A 284 18.46 5.26 13.05
N GLU A 285 18.38 6.46 12.48
CA GLU A 285 19.45 7.47 12.44
C GLU A 285 19.07 8.58 13.44
N GLY A 286 19.47 8.42 14.70
CA GLY A 286 19.17 9.36 15.78
C GLY A 286 20.03 9.11 17.01
#